data_AF-B7VMD3-F1
#
_entry.id   AF-B7VMD3-F1
#
_cell.length_a   1.000
_cell.length_b   1.000
_cell.length_c   1.000
_cell.angle_alpha   90.00
_cell.angle_beta   90.00
_cell.angle_gamma   90.00
#
_symmetry.space_group_name_H-M   'P 1'
#
loop_
_entity.id
_entity.type
_entity.pdbx_description
1 polymer ?
#
loop_
_entity_poly.entity_id
_entity_poly.type
_entity_poly.pdbx_seq_one_letter_code
_entity_poly.pdbx_strand_id
1 'polypeptide(L)'
;MSYVEGDTLTAEVVAEYLRDNPDFFQNRKDLVDRLAINNVEQGAVSLVEIQLKRQRHRIEELEEEITGLMSLAANNDKTFYEFMDLQTQVLKCSDFIQVIKAVEQKALELGLKAHVRVLSQLGFYQLNEERYSKFSLNHFNGKDAYLGRLRKADRHDLFGDYPVPELGSYVVLPLAKRSPLGVLAFSSEDGGHFQPHMDTLFLRHLALVVAHLADTLPWQINNEPRAQNTSS
;
A
#
# COMPACT_ATOMS: atom_id res chain seq x y z
N MET A 1 -60.83 4.76 -19.64
CA MET A 1 -60.44 3.34 -19.56
C MET A 1 -61.29 2.57 -20.55
N SER A 2 -60.67 1.87 -21.50
CA SER A 2 -61.28 0.75 -22.20
C SER A 2 -60.11 -0.10 -22.72
N TYR A 3 -59.69 -1.02 -21.85
CA TYR A 3 -58.84 -2.15 -22.22
C TYR A 3 -59.60 -2.98 -23.25
N VAL A 4 -58.99 -3.26 -24.39
CA VAL A 4 -59.47 -4.31 -25.29
C VAL A 4 -58.85 -5.60 -24.82
N GLU A 5 -59.69 -6.47 -24.26
CA GLU A 5 -59.40 -7.86 -23.89
C GLU A 5 -58.97 -8.66 -25.11
N GLY A 6 -57.96 -9.50 -24.92
CA GLY A 6 -57.42 -10.39 -25.94
C GLY A 6 -58.24 -11.67 -26.13
N ASP A 7 -58.51 -11.95 -27.40
CA ASP A 7 -58.90 -13.24 -27.99
C ASP A 7 -58.81 -12.97 -29.51
N THR A 8 -58.01 -13.59 -30.38
CA THR A 8 -57.19 -14.79 -30.38
C THR A 8 -56.10 -14.56 -31.45
N LEU A 9 -54.95 -14.00 -31.11
CA LEU A 9 -53.85 -13.90 -32.07
C LEU A 9 -53.19 -15.29 -32.15
N THR A 10 -53.63 -16.13 -33.08
CA THR A 10 -53.06 -17.46 -33.28
C THR A 10 -51.65 -17.34 -33.86
N ALA A 11 -50.78 -18.29 -33.52
CA ALA A 11 -49.39 -18.30 -34.00
C ALA A 11 -49.30 -18.26 -35.54
N GLU A 12 -50.28 -18.85 -36.23
CA GLU A 12 -50.39 -18.83 -37.70
C GLU A 12 -50.64 -17.43 -38.25
N VAL A 13 -51.53 -16.66 -37.62
CA VAL A 13 -51.82 -15.27 -38.03
C VAL A 13 -50.61 -14.37 -37.80
N VAL A 14 -49.86 -14.59 -36.71
CA VAL A 14 -48.60 -13.89 -36.45
C VAL A 14 -47.54 -14.25 -37.49
N ALA A 15 -47.43 -15.54 -37.85
CA ALA A 15 -46.47 -16.01 -38.84
C ALA A 15 -46.77 -15.47 -40.25
N GLU A 16 -48.05 -15.42 -40.64
CA GLU A 16 -48.49 -14.85 -41.92
C GLU A 16 -48.21 -13.34 -41.97
N TYR A 17 -48.54 -12.62 -40.88
CA TYR A 17 -48.24 -11.19 -40.75
C TYR A 17 -46.75 -10.87 -40.87
N LEU A 18 -45.88 -11.66 -40.23
CA LEU A 18 -44.42 -11.49 -40.32
C LEU A 18 -43.87 -11.84 -41.72
N ARG A 19 -44.50 -12.78 -42.44
CA ARG A 19 -44.12 -13.15 -43.80
C ARG A 19 -44.45 -12.04 -44.80
N ASP A 20 -45.61 -11.40 -44.63
CA ASP A 20 -46.06 -10.30 -45.48
C ASP A 20 -45.33 -8.97 -45.18
N ASN A 21 -44.65 -8.89 -44.03
CA ASN A 21 -43.91 -7.70 -43.59
C ASN A 21 -42.44 -8.03 -43.25
N PRO A 22 -41.58 -8.32 -44.25
CA PRO A 22 -40.20 -8.75 -44.02
C PRO A 22 -39.32 -7.67 -43.35
N ASP A 23 -39.67 -6.39 -43.49
CA ASP A 23 -38.94 -5.27 -42.90
C ASP A 23 -39.38 -4.97 -41.44
N PHE A 24 -40.33 -5.72 -40.91
CA PHE A 24 -40.95 -5.48 -39.59
C PHE A 24 -39.91 -5.34 -38.46
N PHE A 25 -38.87 -6.18 -38.49
CA PHE A 25 -37.80 -6.16 -37.49
C PHE A 25 -36.71 -5.11 -37.76
N GLN A 26 -36.60 -4.57 -38.99
CA GLN A 26 -35.63 -3.50 -39.28
C GLN A 26 -35.99 -2.20 -38.56
N ASN A 27 -37.29 -1.91 -38.45
CA ASN A 27 -37.83 -0.73 -37.79
C ASN A 27 -38.08 -0.93 -36.29
N ARG A 28 -37.86 -2.15 -35.76
CA ARG A 28 -38.12 -2.51 -34.36
C ARG A 28 -37.02 -3.44 -33.83
N LYS A 29 -35.76 -2.98 -33.91
CA LYS A 29 -34.56 -3.72 -33.51
C LYS A 29 -34.62 -4.18 -32.05
N ASP A 30 -35.20 -3.36 -31.17
CA ASP A 30 -35.36 -3.63 -29.74
C ASP A 30 -36.20 -4.89 -29.44
N LEU A 31 -37.06 -5.32 -30.38
CA LEU A 31 -37.83 -6.56 -30.25
C LEU A 31 -36.97 -7.80 -30.53
N VAL A 32 -35.99 -7.68 -31.42
CA VAL A 32 -35.05 -8.75 -31.76
C VAL A 32 -34.14 -9.06 -30.58
N ASP A 33 -33.65 -8.03 -29.89
CA ASP A 33 -32.79 -8.18 -28.70
C ASP A 33 -33.48 -8.88 -27.53
N ARG A 34 -34.81 -8.86 -27.49
CA ARG A 34 -35.64 -9.47 -26.44
C ARG A 34 -36.19 -10.86 -26.81
N LEU A 35 -36.06 -11.24 -28.08
CA LEU A 35 -36.50 -12.54 -28.60
C LEU A 35 -35.44 -13.59 -28.21
N ALA A 36 -35.76 -14.40 -27.20
CA ALA A 36 -34.94 -15.56 -26.83
C ALA A 36 -35.08 -16.67 -27.90
N ILE A 37 -34.45 -16.47 -29.05
CA ILE A 37 -34.41 -17.46 -30.13
C ILE A 37 -33.38 -18.52 -29.72
N ASN A 38 -33.86 -19.58 -29.09
CA ASN A 38 -33.09 -20.80 -28.94
C ASN A 38 -33.06 -21.48 -30.31
N ASN A 39 -31.99 -21.26 -31.09
CA ASN A 39 -31.74 -22.00 -32.33
C ASN A 39 -31.40 -23.46 -31.99
N VAL A 40 -32.42 -24.29 -31.78
CA VAL A 40 -32.26 -25.73 -31.48
C VAL A 40 -32.07 -26.58 -32.75
N GLU A 41 -32.35 -26.05 -33.94
CA GLU A 41 -32.32 -26.84 -35.19
C GLU A 41 -30.94 -26.99 -35.85
N GLN A 42 -29.90 -26.29 -35.41
CA GLN A 42 -28.55 -26.50 -35.96
C GLN A 42 -27.61 -26.99 -34.88
N GLY A 43 -27.28 -28.28 -34.90
CA GLY A 43 -26.26 -28.94 -34.06
C GLY A 43 -24.83 -28.42 -34.24
N ALA A 44 -24.66 -27.18 -34.70
CA ALA A 44 -23.41 -26.47 -34.80
C ALA A 44 -23.54 -25.18 -33.98
N VAL A 45 -22.84 -25.12 -32.85
CA VAL A 45 -22.75 -23.91 -32.02
C VAL A 45 -22.19 -22.78 -32.90
N SER A 46 -22.92 -21.67 -33.01
CA SER A 46 -22.51 -20.53 -33.82
C SER A 46 -21.15 -20.00 -33.32
N LEU A 47 -20.16 -19.95 -34.21
CA LEU A 47 -18.85 -19.38 -33.91
C LEU A 47 -18.97 -17.94 -33.36
N VAL A 48 -20.01 -17.22 -33.75
CA VAL A 48 -20.32 -15.87 -33.27
C VAL A 48 -20.76 -15.89 -31.80
N GLU A 49 -21.59 -16.83 -31.37
CA GLU A 49 -21.97 -16.98 -29.96
C GLU A 49 -20.79 -17.36 -29.08
N ILE A 50 -19.93 -18.27 -29.56
CA ILE A 50 -18.67 -18.62 -28.87
C ILE A 50 -17.75 -17.39 -28.79
N GLN A 51 -17.62 -16.61 -29.86
CA GLN A 51 -16.84 -15.38 -29.89
C GLN A 51 -17.39 -14.31 -28.94
N LEU A 52 -18.71 -14.09 -28.93
CA LEU A 52 -19.36 -13.14 -28.01
C LEU A 52 -19.19 -13.57 -26.56
N LYS A 53 -19.34 -14.87 -26.26
CA LYS A 53 -19.11 -15.41 -24.91
C LYS A 53 -17.65 -15.22 -24.49
N ARG A 54 -16.69 -15.48 -25.38
CA ARG A 54 -15.26 -15.22 -25.12
C ARG A 54 -14.97 -13.74 -24.93
N GLN A 55 -15.59 -12.86 -25.71
CA GLN A 55 -15.43 -11.41 -25.57
C GLN A 55 -16.01 -10.92 -24.24
N ARG A 56 -17.19 -11.39 -23.82
CA ARG A 56 -17.76 -11.05 -22.51
C ARG A 56 -16.85 -11.50 -21.37
N HIS A 57 -16.36 -12.74 -21.40
CA HIS A 57 -15.40 -13.22 -20.42
C HIS A 57 -14.11 -12.37 -20.40
N ARG A 58 -13.63 -11.95 -21.58
CA ARG A 58 -12.45 -11.09 -21.67
C ARG A 58 -12.70 -9.68 -21.11
N ILE A 59 -13.90 -9.13 -21.31
CA ILE A 59 -14.30 -7.85 -20.72
C ILE A 59 -14.34 -7.98 -19.19
N GLU A 60 -14.97 -9.03 -18.66
CA GLU A 60 -15.02 -9.31 -17.21
C GLU A 60 -13.60 -9.42 -16.61
N GLU A 61 -12.70 -10.18 -17.24
CA GLU A 61 -11.29 -10.27 -16.82
C GLU A 61 -10.58 -8.89 -16.80
N LEU A 62 -10.80 -8.07 -17.82
CA LEU A 62 -10.19 -6.74 -17.92
C LEU A 62 -10.77 -5.77 -16.88
N GLU A 63 -12.07 -5.84 -16.60
CA GLU A 63 -12.71 -5.05 -15.55
C GLU A 63 -12.19 -5.43 -14.15
N GLU A 64 -11.97 -6.72 -13.89
CA GLU A 64 -11.32 -7.20 -12.67
C GLU A 64 -9.87 -6.69 -12.56
N GLU A 65 -9.10 -6.75 -13.65
CA GLU A 65 -7.72 -6.26 -13.70
C GLU A 65 -7.65 -4.75 -13.44
N ILE A 66 -8.52 -3.96 -14.10
CA ILE A 66 -8.63 -2.50 -13.88
C ILE A 66 -8.99 -2.21 -12.43
N THR A 67 -9.97 -2.93 -11.86
CA THR A 67 -10.37 -2.75 -10.46
C THR A 67 -9.20 -3.04 -9.51
N GLY A 68 -8.43 -4.09 -9.79
CA GLY A 68 -7.20 -4.41 -9.06
C GLY A 68 -6.16 -3.28 -9.14
N LEU A 69 -5.89 -2.76 -10.33
CA LEU A 69 -4.97 -1.64 -10.54
C LEU A 69 -5.45 -0.35 -9.85
N MET A 70 -6.74 -0.05 -9.89
CA MET A 70 -7.32 1.11 -9.20
C MET A 70 -7.18 0.99 -7.67
N SER A 71 -7.39 -0.21 -7.12
CA SER A 71 -7.18 -0.46 -5.70
C SER A 71 -5.72 -0.26 -5.28
N LEU A 72 -4.77 -0.75 -6.09
CA LEU A 72 -3.34 -0.52 -5.88
C LEU A 72 -2.99 0.98 -5.94
N ALA A 73 -3.52 1.70 -6.92
CA ALA A 73 -3.31 3.15 -7.05
C ALA A 73 -3.85 3.90 -5.83
N ALA A 74 -5.08 3.60 -5.39
CA ALA A 74 -5.68 4.23 -4.22
C ALA A 74 -4.86 3.97 -2.93
N ASN A 75 -4.32 2.76 -2.76
CA ASN A 75 -3.49 2.43 -1.60
C ASN A 75 -2.13 3.15 -1.64
N ASN A 76 -1.54 3.29 -2.83
CA ASN A 76 -0.31 4.06 -3.03
C ASN A 76 -0.54 5.55 -2.71
N ASP A 77 -1.65 6.13 -3.19
CA ASP A 77 -2.00 7.53 -2.91
C ASP A 77 -2.19 7.77 -1.41
N LYS A 78 -2.87 6.86 -0.70
CA LYS A 78 -3.01 6.95 0.75
C LYS A 78 -1.62 6.97 1.42
N THR A 79 -0.76 6.02 1.06
CA THR A 79 0.60 5.94 1.62
C THR A 79 1.40 7.23 1.33
N PHE A 80 1.23 7.80 0.14
CA PHE A 80 1.84 9.08 -0.22
C PHE A 80 1.38 10.24 0.65
N TYR A 81 0.07 10.38 0.89
CA TYR A 81 -0.44 11.46 1.74
C TYR A 81 -0.03 11.31 3.21
N GLU A 82 -0.03 10.08 3.74
CA GLU A 82 0.46 9.81 5.11
C GLU A 82 1.94 10.20 5.26
N PHE A 83 2.73 9.94 4.21
CA PHE A 83 4.14 10.30 4.15
C PHE A 83 4.35 11.83 4.08
N MET A 84 3.58 12.53 3.25
CA MET A 84 3.65 13.99 3.12
C MET A 84 3.26 14.72 4.42
N ASP A 85 2.24 14.20 5.12
CA ASP A 85 1.85 14.69 6.44
C ASP A 85 2.99 14.54 7.46
N LEU A 86 3.59 13.34 7.55
CA LEU A 86 4.75 13.11 8.42
C LEU A 86 5.90 14.06 8.10
N GLN A 87 6.22 14.23 6.83
CA GLN A 87 7.30 15.11 6.41
C GLN A 87 7.05 16.56 6.85
N THR A 88 5.79 17.03 6.74
CA THR A 88 5.39 18.36 7.21
C THR A 88 5.51 18.50 8.72
N GLN A 89 5.19 17.46 9.49
CA GLN A 89 5.32 17.46 10.95
C GLN A 89 6.79 17.49 11.37
N VAL A 90 7.62 16.63 10.78
CA VAL A 90 9.05 16.51 11.06
C VAL A 90 9.80 17.82 10.77
N LEU A 91 9.44 18.54 9.70
CA LEU A 91 10.06 19.83 9.37
C LEU A 91 9.70 20.97 10.35
N LYS A 92 8.65 20.82 11.15
CA LYS A 92 8.24 21.81 12.17
C LYS A 92 8.88 21.56 13.55
N CYS A 93 9.59 20.45 13.72
CA CYS A 93 10.24 20.10 14.98
C CYS A 93 11.36 21.08 15.33
N SER A 94 11.45 21.43 16.62
CA SER A 94 12.48 22.35 17.15
C SER A 94 13.71 21.63 17.71
N ASP A 95 13.59 20.34 17.99
CA ASP A 95 14.65 19.47 18.50
C ASP A 95 14.53 18.08 17.88
N PHE A 96 15.61 17.31 17.93
CA PHE A 96 15.62 15.99 17.29
C PHE A 96 14.75 14.94 18.02
N ILE A 97 14.49 15.10 19.32
CA ILE A 97 13.62 14.18 20.06
C ILE A 97 12.17 14.32 19.57
N GLN A 98 11.73 15.53 19.23
CA GLN A 98 10.43 15.74 18.59
C GLN A 98 10.34 15.04 17.23
N VAL A 99 11.43 15.04 16.44
CA VAL A 99 11.48 14.31 15.16
C VAL A 99 11.28 12.82 15.39
N ILE A 100 12.01 12.23 16.34
CA ILE A 100 11.87 10.81 16.70
C ILE A 100 10.43 10.51 17.10
N LYS A 101 9.85 11.32 18.00
CA LYS A 101 8.47 11.13 18.47
C LYS A 101 7.44 11.23 17.35
N ALA A 102 7.60 12.17 16.43
CA ALA A 102 6.70 12.30 15.28
C ALA A 102 6.74 11.05 14.38
N VAL A 103 7.93 10.51 14.13
CA VAL A 103 8.12 9.27 13.36
C VAL A 103 7.55 8.06 14.09
N GLU A 104 7.77 7.95 15.40
CA GLU A 104 7.22 6.87 16.24
C GLU A 104 5.69 6.92 16.30
N GLN A 105 5.11 8.11 16.48
CA GLN A 105 3.67 8.30 16.49
C GLN A 105 3.05 7.90 15.14
N LYS A 106 3.61 8.37 14.03
CA LYS A 106 3.11 8.03 12.71
C LYS A 106 3.23 6.54 12.40
N ALA A 107 4.34 5.91 12.81
CA ALA A 107 4.48 4.46 12.69
C ALA A 107 3.38 3.74 13.46
N LEU A 108 3.07 4.18 14.68
CA LEU A 108 2.00 3.59 15.49
C LEU A 108 0.62 3.73 14.83
N GLU A 109 0.32 4.89 14.24
CA GLU A 109 -0.92 5.12 13.47
C GLU A 109 -1.06 4.16 12.28
N LEU A 110 0.07 3.75 11.70
CA LEU A 110 0.15 2.78 10.60
C LEU A 110 0.24 1.32 11.08
N GLY A 111 0.14 1.05 12.39
CA GLY A 111 0.27 -0.31 12.95
C GLY A 111 1.70 -0.85 12.97
N LEU A 112 2.69 0.03 12.90
CA LEU A 112 4.12 -0.27 12.89
C LEU A 112 4.79 0.22 14.18
N LYS A 113 6.02 -0.20 14.42
CA LYS A 113 6.89 0.39 15.46
C LYS A 113 8.13 0.97 14.81
N ALA A 114 8.42 2.24 15.04
CA ALA A 114 9.66 2.88 14.59
C ALA A 114 10.76 2.80 15.65
N HIS A 115 12.00 2.75 15.21
CA HIS A 115 13.18 2.71 16.05
C HIS A 115 14.24 3.62 15.43
N VAL A 116 14.66 4.65 16.15
CA VAL A 116 15.77 5.52 15.74
C VAL A 116 16.97 5.23 16.63
N ARG A 117 18.11 4.92 16.03
CA ARG A 117 19.37 4.64 16.73
C ARG A 117 20.49 5.45 16.12
N VAL A 118 21.34 6.06 16.93
CA VAL A 118 22.36 7.03 16.51
C VAL A 118 23.71 6.72 17.15
N LEU A 119 24.78 6.78 16.34
CA LEU A 119 26.15 6.38 16.69
C LEU A 119 26.82 7.33 17.68
N SER A 120 26.57 8.63 17.56
CA SER A 120 27.21 9.67 18.38
C SER A 120 26.54 9.92 19.73
N GLN A 121 25.44 9.24 20.03
CA GLN A 121 24.61 9.51 21.20
C GLN A 121 24.75 8.43 22.27
N LEU A 122 24.49 8.82 23.52
CA LEU A 122 24.49 7.93 24.68
C LEU A 122 23.05 7.67 25.16
N GLY A 123 22.84 6.53 25.82
CA GLY A 123 21.57 6.19 26.45
C GLY A 123 20.59 5.50 25.50
N PHE A 124 19.31 5.87 25.58
CA PHE A 124 18.21 5.14 24.93
C PHE A 124 18.36 5.05 23.41
N TYR A 125 18.95 6.06 22.76
CA TYR A 125 19.10 6.09 21.30
C TYR A 125 20.46 5.61 20.80
N GLN A 126 21.33 5.11 21.68
CA GLN A 126 22.70 4.73 21.33
C GLN A 126 22.74 3.56 20.35
N LEU A 127 23.57 3.69 19.32
CA LEU A 127 24.00 2.61 18.44
C LEU A 127 25.49 2.39 18.61
N ASN A 128 25.91 1.16 18.85
CA ASN A 128 27.33 0.83 18.89
C ASN A 128 27.90 0.77 17.46
N GLU A 129 29.05 1.40 17.24
CA GLU A 129 29.69 1.52 15.93
C GLU A 129 30.15 0.17 15.35
N GLU A 130 30.66 -0.74 16.18
CA GLU A 130 31.05 -2.08 15.73
C GLU A 130 29.84 -2.90 15.31
N ARG A 131 28.75 -2.84 16.09
CA ARG A 131 27.48 -3.53 15.78
C ARG A 131 26.86 -2.99 14.50
N TYR A 132 26.84 -1.68 14.34
CA TYR A 132 26.38 -1.03 13.11
C TYR A 132 27.24 -1.43 11.89
N SER A 133 28.56 -1.37 12.03
CA SER A 133 29.49 -1.71 10.94
C SER A 133 29.30 -3.14 10.47
N LYS A 134 29.16 -4.09 11.40
CA LYS A 134 28.85 -5.49 11.11
C LYS A 134 27.51 -5.65 10.39
N PHE A 135 26.46 -4.98 10.88
CA PHE A 135 25.13 -5.03 10.23
C PHE A 135 25.18 -4.45 8.81
N SER A 136 25.81 -3.28 8.66
CA SER A 136 25.96 -2.57 7.39
C SER A 136 26.66 -3.43 6.33
N LEU A 137 27.78 -4.06 6.69
CA LEU A 137 28.53 -4.95 5.80
C LEU A 137 27.70 -6.16 5.34
N ASN A 138 26.91 -6.74 6.23
CA ASN A 138 26.14 -7.95 5.94
C ASN A 138 24.85 -7.68 5.15
N HIS A 139 24.20 -6.53 5.37
CA HIS A 139 22.82 -6.29 4.91
C HIS A 139 22.67 -5.17 3.90
N PHE A 140 23.49 -4.11 3.99
CA PHE A 140 23.40 -3.02 3.03
C PHE A 140 24.17 -3.36 1.75
N ASN A 141 25.44 -3.75 1.83
CA ASN A 141 26.24 -4.18 0.67
C ASN A 141 26.03 -3.30 -0.60
N GLY A 142 25.98 -1.97 -0.41
CA GLY A 142 25.72 -0.98 -1.47
C GLY A 142 24.25 -0.58 -1.70
N LYS A 143 23.31 -1.12 -0.91
CA LYS A 143 21.89 -0.75 -0.90
C LYS A 143 21.59 0.29 0.18
N ASP A 144 20.63 1.15 -0.12
CA ASP A 144 20.18 2.22 0.78
C ASP A 144 19.02 1.81 1.71
N ALA A 145 18.65 0.54 1.70
CA ALA A 145 17.63 -0.02 2.58
C ALA A 145 17.77 -1.54 2.67
N TYR A 146 17.43 -2.09 3.84
CA TYR A 146 17.21 -3.52 4.04
C TYR A 146 15.72 -3.76 4.34
N LEU A 147 15.14 -4.80 3.72
CA LEU A 147 13.77 -5.23 3.96
C LEU A 147 13.72 -6.74 4.16
N GLY A 148 12.97 -7.18 5.16
CA GLY A 148 12.69 -8.59 5.40
C GLY A 148 12.82 -8.99 6.86
N ARG A 149 13.08 -10.28 7.09
CA ARG A 149 13.20 -10.85 8.43
C ARG A 149 14.63 -10.78 8.93
N LEU A 150 14.82 -10.20 10.10
CA LEU A 150 16.11 -10.14 10.77
C LEU A 150 16.36 -11.37 11.64
N ARG A 151 17.59 -11.88 11.65
CA ARG A 151 18.02 -12.95 12.58
C ARG A 151 18.12 -12.38 13.99
N LYS A 152 18.05 -13.25 15.00
CA LYS A 152 18.18 -12.85 16.41
C LYS A 152 19.44 -12.02 16.69
N ALA A 153 20.57 -12.39 16.09
CA ALA A 153 21.83 -11.66 16.22
C ALA A 153 21.73 -10.24 15.63
N ASP A 154 21.19 -10.11 14.42
CA ASP A 154 21.03 -8.80 13.76
C ASP A 154 20.05 -7.89 14.51
N ARG A 155 18.97 -8.47 15.06
CA ARG A 155 18.03 -7.74 15.93
C ARG A 155 18.72 -7.23 17.19
N HIS A 156 19.53 -8.05 17.84
CA HIS A 156 20.28 -7.62 19.03
C HIS A 156 21.35 -6.58 18.68
N ASP A 157 22.01 -6.71 17.52
CA ASP A 157 23.03 -5.77 17.07
C ASP A 157 22.44 -4.36 16.84
N LEU A 158 21.24 -4.27 16.25
CA LEU A 158 20.57 -2.99 15.99
C LEU A 158 19.73 -2.46 17.16
N PHE A 159 18.97 -3.33 17.82
CA PHE A 159 17.96 -2.92 18.79
C PHE A 159 18.37 -3.17 20.23
N GLY A 160 19.44 -3.94 20.50
CA GLY A 160 19.85 -4.30 21.86
C GLY A 160 18.82 -5.19 22.55
N ASP A 161 18.45 -4.84 23.77
CA ASP A 161 17.48 -5.59 24.59
C ASP A 161 16.03 -5.09 24.40
N TYR A 162 15.80 -4.24 23.40
CA TYR A 162 14.46 -3.72 23.13
C TYR A 162 13.56 -4.82 22.57
N PRO A 163 12.31 -4.91 23.06
CA PRO A 163 11.38 -5.92 22.59
C PRO A 163 10.97 -5.60 21.14
N VAL A 164 11.48 -6.41 20.21
CA VAL A 164 11.13 -6.34 18.79
C VAL A 164 10.53 -7.68 18.32
N PRO A 165 9.59 -7.67 17.34
CA PRO A 165 8.87 -8.89 16.93
C PRO A 165 9.80 -9.98 16.39
N GLU A 166 9.91 -11.13 17.07
CA GLU A 166 10.85 -12.19 16.67
C GLU A 166 10.54 -12.78 15.29
N LEU A 167 9.25 -12.93 14.96
CA LEU A 167 8.76 -13.47 13.69
C LEU A 167 8.29 -12.39 12.71
N GLY A 168 8.45 -11.11 13.08
CA GLY A 168 8.03 -9.98 12.28
C GLY A 168 8.96 -9.68 11.11
N SER A 169 8.57 -8.68 10.34
CA SER A 169 9.36 -8.13 9.23
C SER A 169 9.83 -6.72 9.56
N TYR A 170 10.93 -6.31 8.93
CA TYR A 170 11.66 -5.09 9.24
C TYR A 170 12.02 -4.33 7.96
N VAL A 171 12.00 -3.00 8.05
CA VAL A 171 12.76 -2.12 7.16
C VAL A 171 13.84 -1.46 7.99
N VAL A 172 15.07 -1.44 7.49
CA VAL A 172 16.20 -0.74 8.13
C VAL A 172 16.82 0.19 7.10
N LEU A 173 16.92 1.47 7.45
CA LEU A 173 17.43 2.54 6.60
C LEU A 173 18.65 3.15 7.27
N PRO A 174 19.80 3.26 6.59
CA PRO A 174 20.95 3.98 7.12
C PRO A 174 20.62 5.48 7.19
N LEU A 175 20.87 6.09 8.33
CA LEU A 175 20.93 7.54 8.48
C LEU A 175 22.36 7.96 8.22
N ALA A 176 22.62 8.58 7.07
CA ALA A 176 23.96 9.01 6.68
C ALA A 176 23.91 10.34 5.94
N LYS A 177 24.98 11.13 6.08
CA LYS A 177 25.20 12.37 5.33
C LYS A 177 26.61 12.38 4.76
N ARG A 178 27.57 12.97 5.49
CA ARG A 178 29.01 12.85 5.18
C ARG A 178 29.65 11.63 5.86
N SER A 179 29.09 11.24 7.00
CA SER A 179 29.45 10.09 7.80
C SER A 179 28.17 9.33 8.18
N PRO A 180 28.27 8.04 8.58
CA PRO A 180 27.14 7.35 9.17
C PRO A 180 26.73 8.05 10.47
N LEU A 181 25.45 8.33 10.60
CA LEU A 181 24.84 8.90 11.80
C LEU A 181 24.13 7.81 12.61
N GLY A 182 23.55 6.81 11.95
CA GLY A 182 22.84 5.73 12.62
C GLY A 182 21.88 4.98 11.72
N VAL A 183 20.75 4.53 12.27
CA VAL A 183 19.69 3.85 11.53
C VAL A 183 18.30 4.35 11.94
N LEU A 184 17.40 4.35 10.97
CA LEU A 184 15.96 4.42 11.16
C LEU A 184 15.39 3.06 10.74
N ALA A 185 14.65 2.41 11.63
CA ALA A 185 14.05 1.13 11.34
C ALA A 185 12.55 1.12 11.67
N PHE A 186 11.79 0.35 10.91
CA PHE A 186 10.39 0.07 11.15
C PHE A 186 10.21 -1.43 11.30
N SER A 187 9.38 -1.86 12.24
CA SER A 187 9.03 -3.28 12.43
C SER A 187 7.52 -3.46 12.39
N SER A 188 7.09 -4.51 11.70
CA SER A 188 5.72 -5.04 11.73
C SER A 188 5.70 -6.38 12.46
N GLU A 189 4.62 -6.68 13.17
CA GLU A 189 4.40 -8.00 13.76
C GLU A 189 4.12 -9.06 12.68
N ASP A 190 3.61 -8.65 11.53
CA ASP A 190 3.45 -9.50 10.36
C ASP A 190 4.80 -9.72 9.65
N GLY A 191 5.25 -10.98 9.64
CA GLY A 191 6.47 -11.43 8.97
C GLY A 191 6.41 -11.38 7.45
N GLY A 192 5.25 -11.11 6.85
CA GLY A 192 5.03 -10.91 5.42
C GLY A 192 4.87 -9.44 5.01
N HIS A 193 4.82 -8.50 5.95
CA HIS A 193 4.54 -7.09 5.65
C HIS A 193 5.65 -6.41 4.84
N PHE A 194 6.91 -6.49 5.28
CA PHE A 194 8.05 -5.92 4.57
C PHE A 194 8.79 -6.98 3.76
N GLN A 195 8.70 -6.87 2.43
CA GLN A 195 9.25 -7.82 1.48
C GLN A 195 10.37 -7.17 0.63
N PRO A 196 11.43 -7.91 0.25
CA PRO A 196 12.59 -7.35 -0.47
C PRO A 196 12.28 -6.64 -1.81
N HIS A 197 11.14 -6.93 -2.43
CA HIS A 197 10.72 -6.33 -3.70
C HIS A 197 9.85 -5.07 -3.54
N MET A 198 9.50 -4.68 -2.31
CA MET A 198 8.75 -3.45 -2.07
C MET A 198 9.58 -2.22 -2.40
N ASP A 199 8.92 -1.19 -2.94
CA ASP A 199 9.55 0.12 -3.10
C ASP A 199 9.80 0.76 -1.73
N THR A 200 10.91 1.48 -1.64
CA THR A 200 11.34 2.21 -0.45
C THR A 200 11.60 3.68 -0.71
N LEU A 201 11.24 4.20 -1.89
CA LEU A 201 11.50 5.58 -2.28
C LEU A 201 11.11 6.59 -1.19
N PHE A 202 9.89 6.51 -0.68
CA PHE A 202 9.41 7.39 0.38
C PHE A 202 10.21 7.21 1.67
N LEU A 203 10.38 5.98 2.14
CA LEU A 203 11.12 5.68 3.36
C LEU A 203 12.59 6.15 3.30
N ARG A 204 13.24 6.00 2.14
CA ARG A 204 14.59 6.51 1.88
C ARG A 204 14.62 8.04 1.94
N HIS A 205 13.62 8.70 1.37
CA HIS A 205 13.52 10.15 1.45
C HIS A 205 13.30 10.64 2.89
N LEU A 206 12.44 9.97 3.68
CA LEU A 206 12.30 10.27 5.11
C LEU A 206 13.62 10.05 5.85
N ALA A 207 14.35 8.97 5.57
CA ALA A 207 15.66 8.72 6.17
C ALA A 207 16.65 9.85 5.87
N LEU A 208 16.65 10.41 4.65
CA LEU A 208 17.45 11.57 4.29
C LEU A 208 17.07 12.83 5.09
N VAL A 209 15.77 13.11 5.22
CA VAL A 209 15.27 14.25 6.00
C VAL A 209 15.63 14.08 7.48
N VAL A 210 15.40 12.90 8.05
CA VAL A 210 15.74 12.59 9.45
C VAL A 210 17.24 12.68 9.66
N ALA A 211 18.07 12.17 8.74
CA ALA A 211 19.53 12.29 8.82
C ALA A 211 19.99 13.75 8.77
N HIS A 212 19.35 14.58 7.93
CA HIS A 212 19.63 16.01 7.90
C HIS A 212 19.29 16.67 9.25
N LEU A 213 18.11 16.40 9.79
CA LEU A 213 17.66 16.98 11.06
C LEU A 213 18.47 16.49 12.26
N ALA A 214 18.96 15.24 12.24
CA ALA A 214 19.85 14.70 13.27
C ALA A 214 21.18 15.47 13.38
N ASP A 215 21.64 16.01 12.26
CA ASP A 215 22.87 16.79 12.12
C ASP A 215 22.67 18.28 12.41
N THR A 216 21.47 18.82 12.15
CA THR A 216 21.19 20.27 12.28
C THR A 216 20.46 20.68 13.55
N LEU A 217 19.57 19.83 14.08
CA LEU A 217 18.77 20.16 15.26
C LEU A 217 19.51 19.79 16.56
N PRO A 218 19.28 20.54 17.65
CA PRO A 218 19.80 20.16 18.95
C PRO A 218 19.12 18.89 19.46
N TRP A 219 19.91 18.04 20.12
CA TRP A 219 19.43 16.88 20.86
C TRP A 219 19.04 17.32 22.28
N GLN A 220 17.92 18.02 22.43
CA GLN A 220 17.45 18.41 23.76
C GLN A 220 16.84 17.23 24.51
N ILE A 221 17.62 16.67 25.44
CA ILE A 221 17.07 15.85 26.53
C ILE A 221 16.79 16.83 27.67
N ASN A 222 15.60 17.44 27.69
CA ASN A 222 15.18 18.25 28.82
C ASN A 222 15.03 17.35 30.06
N ASN A 223 16.09 17.24 30.86
CA ASN A 223 16.06 16.80 32.24
C ASN A 223 16.47 17.98 33.13
N GLU A 224 15.53 18.88 33.43
CA GLU A 224 15.54 19.62 34.69
C GLU A 224 14.09 19.93 35.12
N PRO A 225 13.57 19.34 36.20
CA PRO A 225 12.63 20.08 37.03
C PRO A 225 13.45 21.18 37.71
N ARG A 226 13.11 22.44 37.41
CA ARG A 226 13.67 23.63 38.07
C ARG A 226 13.77 23.38 39.58
N ALA A 227 14.98 23.51 40.11
CA ALA A 227 15.24 23.58 41.54
C ALA A 227 14.22 24.52 42.20
N GLN A 228 13.35 23.98 43.04
CA GLN A 228 12.73 24.78 44.09
C GLN A 228 13.78 24.93 45.19
N ASN A 229 14.54 26.02 45.08
CA ASN A 229 15.11 26.66 46.24
C ASN A 229 13.98 26.98 47.22
N THR A 230 13.86 26.20 48.28
CA THR A 230 13.28 26.69 49.54
C THR A 230 14.36 26.57 50.60
N SER A 231 15.11 27.66 50.74
CA SER A 231 15.76 27.99 52.00
C SER A 231 14.69 28.19 53.07
N SER A 232 14.80 27.47 54.17
CA SER A 232 14.35 27.85 55.51
C SER A 232 15.18 27.07 56.52
#